data_AF-A0A1S8WYP6-F1
#
_entry.id   AF-A0A1S8WYP6-F1
#
_cell.length_a   1.000
_cell.length_b   1.000
_cell.length_c   1.000
_cell.angle_alpha   90.00
_cell.angle_beta   90.00
_cell.angle_gamma   90.00
#
_symmetry.space_group_name_H-M   'P 1'
#
loop_
_entity.id
_entity.type
_entity.pdbx_description
1 polymer ?
#
loop_
_entity_poly.entity_id
_entity_poly.type
_entity_poly.pdbx_seq_one_letter_code
_entity_poly.pdbx_strand_id
1 'polypeptide(L)'
;MQCLVSDLKEKITMIALGGPESNRQLHLSRGKLLPRDRIDKLLDPGSPFLELSQLAGYKLYGEQEVVPAGGVLTGIGRVNK
;
A
#
# COMPACT_ATOMS: atom_id res chain seq x y z
N MET A 1 -24.89 -4.35 -4.78
CA MET A 1 -23.47 -4.63 -5.11
C MET A 1 -22.59 -3.38 -5.06
N GLN A 2 -23.03 -2.23 -5.61
CA GLN A 2 -22.24 -0.99 -5.63
C GLN A 2 -21.72 -0.53 -4.26
N CYS A 3 -22.54 -0.66 -3.21
CA CYS A 3 -22.17 -0.31 -1.84
C CYS A 3 -20.92 -1.07 -1.35
N LEU A 4 -20.89 -2.40 -1.52
CA LEU A 4 -19.77 -3.24 -1.09
C LEU A 4 -18.47 -2.93 -1.87
N VAL A 5 -18.58 -2.64 -3.16
CA VAL A 5 -17.43 -2.27 -3.98
C VAL A 5 -16.84 -0.93 -3.53
N SER A 6 -17.70 0.02 -3.15
CA SER A 6 -17.27 1.33 -2.67
C SER A 6 -16.56 1.21 -1.32
N ASP A 7 -17.16 0.45 -0.39
CA ASP A 7 -16.58 0.14 0.91
C ASP A 7 -15.20 -0.57 0.79
N LEU A 8 -15.05 -1.51 -0.15
CA LEU A 8 -13.76 -2.14 -0.43
C LEU A 8 -12.72 -1.13 -0.91
N LYS A 9 -13.09 -0.24 -1.85
CA LYS A 9 -12.18 0.78 -2.40
C LYS A 9 -11.75 1.79 -1.34
N GLU A 10 -12.65 2.20 -0.47
CA GLU A 10 -12.35 3.09 0.66
C GLU A 10 -11.31 2.46 1.58
N LYS A 11 -11.51 1.19 1.98
CA LYS A 11 -10.55 0.47 2.83
C LYS A 11 -9.18 0.30 2.18
N ILE A 12 -9.15 -0.07 0.90
CA ILE A 12 -7.89 -0.19 0.15
C ILE A 12 -7.18 1.17 0.06
N THR A 13 -7.92 2.26 -0.17
CA THR A 13 -7.34 3.61 -0.25
C THR A 13 -6.74 4.02 1.10
N MET A 14 -7.41 3.72 2.21
CA MET A 14 -6.89 3.97 3.56
C MET A 14 -5.63 3.14 3.85
N ILE A 15 -5.62 1.85 3.50
CA ILE A 15 -4.46 0.98 3.67
C ILE A 15 -3.29 1.42 2.77
N ALA A 16 -3.58 1.90 1.56
CA ALA A 16 -2.59 2.37 0.61
C ALA A 16 -1.80 3.59 1.13
N LEU A 17 -2.38 4.38 2.03
CA LEU A 17 -1.67 5.47 2.71
C LEU A 17 -0.46 4.95 3.51
N GLY A 18 -0.50 3.71 3.99
CA GLY A 18 0.52 3.14 4.87
C GLY A 18 0.31 3.52 6.33
N GLY A 19 1.40 3.57 7.10
CA GLY A 19 1.34 3.91 8.53
C GLY A 19 0.95 5.37 8.81
N PRO A 20 0.96 5.78 10.10
CA PRO A 20 0.63 7.14 10.52
C PRO A 20 1.40 8.21 9.74
N GLU A 21 0.76 9.36 9.50
CA GLU A 21 1.34 10.44 8.70
C GLU A 21 2.71 10.90 9.21
N SER A 22 2.88 11.03 10.53
CA SER A 22 4.16 11.38 11.17
C SER A 22 5.30 10.43 10.76
N ASN A 23 5.03 9.12 10.70
CA ASN A 23 6.01 8.12 10.29
C ASN A 23 6.33 8.23 8.79
N ARG A 24 5.34 8.55 7.95
CA ARG A 24 5.54 8.76 6.51
C ARG A 24 6.40 9.99 6.25
N GLN A 25 6.10 11.10 6.92
CA GLN A 25 6.88 12.33 6.84
C GLN A 25 8.31 12.13 7.35
N LEU A 26 8.50 11.42 8.47
CA LEU A 26 9.84 11.08 8.98
C LEU A 26 10.63 10.18 8.02
N HIS A 27 9.96 9.26 7.33
CA HIS A 27 10.62 8.42 6.32
C HIS A 27 11.05 9.25 5.11
N LEU A 28 10.20 10.16 4.64
CA LEU A 28 10.50 11.10 3.55
C LEU A 28 11.59 12.10 3.94
N SER A 29 11.58 12.63 5.16
CA SER A 29 12.58 13.60 5.65
C SER A 29 14.00 13.03 5.69
N ARG A 30 14.12 11.69 5.69
CA ARG A 30 15.39 10.96 5.57
C ARG A 30 15.85 10.76 4.12
N GLY A 31 15.19 11.40 3.15
CA GLY A 31 15.48 11.27 1.72
C GLY A 31 15.08 9.93 1.12
N LYS A 32 14.21 9.15 1.79
CA LYS A 32 13.79 7.82 1.35
C LYS A 32 12.42 7.91 0.67
N LEU A 33 12.26 7.17 -0.42
CA LEU A 33 10.96 6.95 -1.06
C LEU A 33 10.07 6.04 -0.22
N LEU A 34 8.74 6.25 -0.28
CA LEU A 34 7.78 5.32 0.29
C LEU A 34 7.78 3.99 -0.49
N PRO A 35 7.34 2.88 0.12
CA PRO A 35 7.35 1.58 -0.55
C PRO A 35 6.61 1.54 -1.90
N ARG A 36 5.44 2.19 -2.01
CA ARG A 36 4.68 2.27 -3.29
C ARG A 36 5.43 3.07 -4.35
N ASP A 37 5.99 4.23 -3.98
CA ASP A 37 6.81 5.04 -4.90
C ASP A 37 8.03 4.27 -5.43
N ARG A 38 8.61 3.36 -4.63
CA ARG A 38 9.73 2.51 -5.07
C ARG A 38 9.28 1.50 -6.11
N ILE A 39 8.10 0.91 -5.94
CA ILE A 39 7.51 -0.03 -6.90
C ILE A 39 7.24 0.73 -8.21
N ASP A 40 6.59 1.90 -8.14
CA ASP A 40 6.28 2.72 -9.32
C ASP A 40 7.54 3.14 -10.10
N LYS A 41 8.65 3.42 -9.42
CA LYS A 41 9.94 3.71 -10.08
C LYS A 41 10.64 2.48 -10.67
N LEU A 42 10.41 1.31 -10.09
CA LEU A 42 11.01 0.05 -10.53
C LEU A 42 10.35 -0.46 -11.82
N LEU A 43 9.02 -0.39 -11.87
CA LEU A 43 8.23 -0.89 -12.98
C LEU A 43 8.44 -0.11 -14.28
N ASP A 44 8.20 -0.79 -15.40
CA ASP A 44 8.22 -0.14 -16.71
C ASP A 44 7.09 0.92 -16.79
N PRO A 45 7.34 2.11 -17.36
CA PRO A 45 6.33 3.15 -17.48
C PRO A 45 5.05 2.66 -18.16
N GLY A 46 3.90 2.87 -17.51
CA GLY A 46 2.60 2.43 -18.02
C GLY A 46 2.33 0.93 -17.86
N SER A 47 3.25 0.15 -17.31
CA SER A 47 2.98 -1.25 -16.98
C SER A 47 2.09 -1.36 -15.73
N PRO A 48 1.15 -2.31 -15.71
CA PRO A 48 0.31 -2.53 -14.55
C PRO A 48 1.08 -3.22 -13.41
N PHE A 49 0.66 -2.95 -12.17
CA PHE A 49 1.08 -3.69 -10.99
C PHE A 49 -0.13 -4.44 -10.40
N LEU A 50 -0.02 -5.76 -10.31
CA LEU A 50 -1.00 -6.59 -9.63
C LEU A 50 -0.57 -6.80 -8.18
N GLU A 51 -1.11 -6.00 -7.27
CA GLU A 51 -0.84 -6.12 -5.84
C GLU A 51 -1.58 -7.31 -5.22
N LEU A 52 -0.92 -8.05 -4.34
CA LEU A 52 -1.46 -9.21 -3.65
C LEU A 52 -1.77 -8.88 -2.19
N SER A 53 -2.90 -9.40 -1.71
CA SER A 53 -3.28 -9.35 -0.29
C SER A 53 -3.29 -7.95 0.33
N GLN A 54 -3.85 -6.97 -0.37
CA GLN A 54 -3.95 -5.56 0.09
C GLN A 54 -4.56 -5.42 1.49
N LEU A 55 -5.49 -6.30 1.87
CA LEU A 55 -6.15 -6.30 3.19
C LEU A 55 -5.42 -7.16 4.23
N ALA A 56 -4.18 -7.61 3.99
CA ALA A 56 -3.42 -8.38 4.97
C ALA A 56 -3.31 -7.60 6.30
N GLY A 57 -3.57 -8.29 7.41
CA GLY A 57 -3.56 -7.71 8.75
C GLY A 57 -4.75 -6.79 9.09
N TYR A 58 -5.69 -6.57 8.16
CA TYR A 58 -6.85 -5.72 8.42
C TYR A 58 -7.71 -6.27 9.56
N LYS A 59 -7.86 -5.47 10.63
CA LYS A 59 -8.59 -5.82 11.87
C LYS A 59 -8.07 -7.06 12.60
N LEU A 60 -6.83 -7.47 12.36
CA LEU A 60 -6.26 -8.68 12.97
C LEU A 60 -5.73 -8.45 14.40
N TYR A 61 -5.19 -7.27 14.68
CA TYR A 61 -4.47 -6.96 15.94
C TYR A 61 -5.25 -6.02 16.88
N GLY A 62 -6.59 -6.02 16.78
CA GLY A 62 -7.46 -5.11 17.52
C GLY A 62 -7.56 -3.71 16.88
N GLU A 63 -8.30 -2.80 17.53
CA GLU A 63 -8.59 -1.47 16.97
C GLU A 63 -7.43 -0.47 17.10
N GLN A 64 -6.53 -0.71 18.06
CA GLN A 64 -5.43 0.21 18.37
C GLN A 64 -4.21 -0.02 17.47
N GLU A 65 -4.06 -1.22 16.92
CA GLU A 65 -2.90 -1.61 16.11
C GLU A 65 -3.31 -1.88 14.67
N VAL A 66 -3.17 -0.84 13.85
CA VAL A 66 -3.37 -0.94 12.40
C VAL A 66 -2.04 -1.28 11.75
N VAL A 67 -1.98 -2.44 11.10
CA VAL A 67 -0.81 -2.89 10.32
C VAL A 67 -1.21 -2.94 8.83
N PRO A 68 -1.04 -1.83 8.08
CA PRO A 68 -1.45 -1.75 6.69
C PRO A 68 -0.73 -2.79 5.83
N ALA A 69 -1.49 -3.55 5.04
CA ALA A 69 -0.99 -4.63 4.17
C ALA A 69 -0.08 -5.65 4.89
N GLY A 70 -0.24 -5.84 6.21
CA GLY A 70 0.61 -6.74 6.98
C GLY A 70 2.08 -6.27 7.09
N GLY A 71 2.36 -5.00 6.80
CA GLY A 71 3.71 -4.41 6.89
C GLY A 71 4.59 -4.67 5.67
N VAL A 72 4.08 -5.32 4.63
CA VAL A 72 4.81 -5.62 3.40
C VAL A 72 3.92 -5.40 2.17
N LEU A 73 4.52 -4.94 1.07
CA LEU A 73 3.84 -4.88 -0.23
C LEU A 73 4.36 -6.01 -1.10
N THR A 74 3.44 -6.75 -1.71
CA THR A 74 3.76 -7.85 -2.62
C THR A 74 2.93 -7.73 -3.89
N GLY A 75 3.47 -8.18 -5.01
CA GLY A 75 2.76 -8.12 -6.28
C GLY A 75 3.61 -8.50 -7.47
N ILE A 76 2.97 -8.48 -8.64
CA ILE A 76 3.55 -8.86 -9.93
C ILE A 76 3.49 -7.66 -10.86
N GLY A 77 4.60 -7.35 -11.52
CA GLY A 77 4.69 -6.28 -12.52
C GLY A 77 5.82 -6.53 -13.51
N ARG A 78 5.91 -5.70 -14.56
CA ARG A 78 6.93 -5.84 -15.62
C ARG A 78 8.14 -4.95 -15.34
N VAL A 79 9.32 -5.52 -15.56
CA VAL A 79 10.62 -4.83 -15.49
C VAL A 79 11.46 -5.38 -16.64
N ASN A 80 11.75 -4.55 -17.65
CA ASN A 80 12.56 -4.94 -18.81
C ASN A 80 13.68 -3.93 -19.13
N LYS A 81 14.05 -3.09 -18.16
CA LYS A 81 15.18 -2.16 -18.30
C LYS A 81 16.49 -2.89 -18.60
#